data_AF-N9WYR0-F1
#
_entry.id   AF-N9WYR0-F1
#
_cell.length_a   1.000
_cell.length_b   1.000
_cell.length_c   1.000
_cell.angle_alpha   90.00
_cell.angle_beta   90.00
_cell.angle_gamma   90.00
#
_symmetry.space_group_name_H-M   'P 1'
#
loop_
_entity.id
_entity.type
_entity.pdbx_description
1 polymer ?
#
loop_
_entity_poly.entity_id
_entity_poly.type
_entity_poly.pdbx_seq_one_letter_code
_entity_poly.pdbx_strand_id
1 'polypeptide(L)'
;MEIRILTLLLCAAGCVVCIILFPGAWKQGVMGILIGSLTGIMGFNMIQNMVGHIDGELADIKSRAFRSYTRRYMLYAVIFALSAIAGAHIAALLVGMLLHKCSILIYSWKHRKEDE
;
A
#
# COMPACT_ATOMS: atom_id res chain seq x y z
N MET A 1 -11.15 -7.20 -4.70
CA MET A 1 -11.61 -5.85 -5.11
C MET A 1 -11.86 -4.97 -3.89
N GLU A 2 -12.54 -5.49 -2.86
CA GLU A 2 -12.92 -4.76 -1.63
C GLU A 2 -11.75 -4.07 -0.90
N ILE A 3 -10.60 -4.74 -0.70
CA ILE A 3 -9.41 -4.13 -0.05
C ILE A 3 -8.95 -2.84 -0.77
N ARG A 4 -9.01 -2.82 -2.12
CA ARG A 4 -8.61 -1.63 -2.90
C ARG A 4 -9.59 -0.49 -2.66
N ILE A 5 -10.89 -0.77 -2.63
CA ILE A 5 -11.93 0.22 -2.34
C ILE A 5 -11.77 0.77 -0.93
N LEU A 6 -11.58 -0.10 0.07
CA LEU A 6 -11.32 0.31 1.45
C LEU A 6 -10.06 1.19 1.55
N THR A 7 -9.00 0.85 0.82
CA THR A 7 -7.78 1.69 0.76
C THR A 7 -8.08 3.07 0.22
N LEU A 8 -8.86 3.19 -0.86
CA LEU A 8 -9.20 4.48 -1.47
C LEU A 8 -10.09 5.34 -0.55
N LEU A 9 -11.04 4.71 0.16
CA LEU A 9 -11.86 5.41 1.15
C LEU A 9 -11.01 5.94 2.32
N LEU A 10 -10.14 5.10 2.87
CA LEU A 10 -9.21 5.50 3.93
C LEU A 10 -8.21 6.57 3.45
N CYS A 11 -7.75 6.47 2.20
CA CYS A 11 -6.89 7.48 1.56
C CYS A 11 -7.60 8.83 1.46
N ALA A 12 -8.84 8.85 0.97
CA ALA A 12 -9.64 10.08 0.88
C ALA A 12 -9.85 10.71 2.26
N ALA A 13 -10.22 9.90 3.27
CA ALA A 13 -10.35 10.36 4.65
C ALA A 13 -9.02 10.91 5.21
N GLY A 14 -7.91 10.21 4.97
CA GLY A 14 -6.57 10.65 5.37
C GLY A 14 -6.16 11.98 4.73
N CYS A 15 -6.49 12.20 3.46
CA CYS A 15 -6.25 13.47 2.78
C CYS A 15 -7.06 14.61 3.41
N VAL A 16 -8.35 14.40 3.72
CA VAL A 16 -9.18 15.40 4.41
C VAL A 16 -8.60 15.76 5.77
N VAL A 17 -8.21 14.76 6.57
CA VAL A 17 -7.57 14.96 7.87
C VAL A 17 -6.26 15.75 7.72
N CYS A 18 -5.44 15.43 6.71
CA CYS A 18 -4.20 16.14 6.44
C CYS A 18 -4.44 17.63 6.10
N ILE A 19 -5.45 17.93 5.29
CA ILE A 19 -5.80 19.32 4.94
C ILE A 19 -6.21 20.12 6.17
N ILE A 20 -7.02 19.53 7.06
CA ILE A 20 -7.52 20.18 8.28
C ILE A 20 -6.39 20.42 9.29
N LEU A 21 -5.56 19.41 9.55
CA LEU A 21 -4.53 19.48 10.58
C LEU A 21 -3.26 20.24 10.13
N PHE A 22 -2.95 20.23 8.83
CA PHE A 22 -1.71 20.81 8.30
C PHE A 22 -1.97 21.77 7.12
N PRO A 23 -2.73 22.86 7.32
CA PRO A 23 -3.13 23.76 6.24
C PRO A 23 -1.94 24.46 5.55
N GLY A 24 -0.78 24.57 6.20
CA GLY A 24 0.43 25.13 5.59
C GLY A 24 1.20 24.16 4.68
N ALA A 25 1.01 22.85 4.85
CA ALA A 25 1.78 21.81 4.16
C ALA A 25 0.90 20.78 3.43
N TRP A 26 -0.40 21.06 3.29
CA TRP A 26 -1.39 20.11 2.80
C TRP A 26 -1.06 19.54 1.42
N LYS A 27 -0.48 20.33 0.51
CA LYS A 27 -0.13 19.87 -0.84
C LYS A 27 0.88 18.71 -0.79
N GLN A 28 1.95 18.89 -0.02
CA GLN A 28 3.01 17.88 0.14
C GLN A 28 2.49 16.65 0.91
N GLY A 29 1.62 16.88 1.89
CA GLY A 29 0.98 15.83 2.67
C GLY A 29 0.00 14.99 1.86
N VAL A 30 -0.95 15.61 1.16
CA VAL A 30 -1.92 14.94 0.28
C VAL A 30 -1.20 14.17 -0.83
N MET A 31 -0.20 14.79 -1.46
CA MET A 31 0.62 14.10 -2.48
C MET A 31 1.29 12.84 -1.91
N GLY A 32 1.88 12.94 -0.72
CA GLY A 32 2.48 11.79 -0.04
C GLY A 32 1.46 10.69 0.28
N ILE A 33 0.30 11.06 0.86
CA ILE A 33 -0.75 10.10 1.22
C ILE A 33 -1.25 9.35 -0.02
N LEU A 34 -1.51 10.07 -1.12
CA LEU A 34 -1.97 9.48 -2.37
C LEU A 34 -0.93 8.50 -2.93
N ILE A 35 0.32 8.94 -3.10
CA ILE A 35 1.38 8.10 -3.67
C ILE A 35 1.64 6.88 -2.78
N GLY A 36 1.71 7.07 -1.45
CA GLY A 36 1.89 5.98 -0.50
C GLY A 36 0.78 4.94 -0.58
N SER A 37 -0.48 5.38 -0.65
CA SER A 37 -1.64 4.48 -0.74
C SER A 37 -1.65 3.70 -2.06
N LEU A 38 -1.37 4.37 -3.18
CA LEU A 38 -1.28 3.74 -4.51
C LEU A 38 -0.11 2.76 -4.59
N THR A 39 1.03 3.08 -3.98
CA THR A 39 2.18 2.18 -3.88
C THR A 39 1.81 0.91 -3.09
N GLY A 40 1.03 1.05 -2.02
CA GLY A 40 0.48 -0.07 -1.27
C GLY A 40 -0.41 -0.97 -2.13
N ILE A 41 -1.37 -0.38 -2.86
CA ILE A 41 -2.25 -1.12 -3.77
C ILE A 41 -1.45 -1.85 -4.86
N MET A 42 -0.49 -1.17 -5.48
CA MET A 42 0.41 -1.77 -6.48
C MET A 42 1.14 -2.98 -5.90
N GLY A 43 1.72 -2.81 -4.72
CA GLY A 43 2.41 -3.87 -4.01
C GLY A 43 1.52 -5.06 -3.64
N PHE A 44 0.27 -4.81 -3.27
CA PHE A 44 -0.73 -5.86 -3.04
C PHE A 44 -1.09 -6.60 -4.33
N ASN A 45 -1.27 -5.88 -5.44
CA ASN A 45 -1.53 -6.50 -6.74
C ASN A 45 -0.38 -7.42 -7.17
N MET A 46 0.88 -7.04 -6.88
CA MET A 46 2.03 -7.91 -7.11
C MET A 46 1.98 -9.20 -6.30
N ILE A 47 1.48 -9.16 -5.05
CA ILE A 47 1.27 -10.36 -4.23
C ILE A 47 0.19 -11.23 -4.85
N GLN A 48 -0.97 -10.66 -5.16
CA GLN A 48 -2.09 -11.40 -5.74
C GLN A 48 -1.66 -12.09 -7.04
N ASN A 49 -0.93 -11.37 -7.89
CA ASN A 49 -0.39 -11.94 -9.12
C ASN A 49 0.60 -13.07 -8.85
N MET A 50 1.51 -12.91 -7.89
CA MET A 50 2.46 -13.98 -7.53
C MET A 50 1.75 -15.22 -7.02
N VAL A 51 0.79 -15.07 -6.11
CA VAL A 51 0.03 -16.17 -5.50
C VAL A 51 -0.84 -16.88 -6.54
N GLY A 52 -1.44 -16.14 -7.47
CA GLY A 52 -2.26 -16.71 -8.54
C GLY A 52 -1.49 -17.53 -9.59
N HIS A 53 -0.16 -17.52 -9.56
CA HIS A 53 0.72 -18.29 -10.48
C HIS A 53 1.60 -19.29 -9.70
N ILE A 54 1.18 -19.70 -8.50
CA ILE A 54 1.81 -20.81 -7.78
C ILE A 54 1.16 -22.09 -8.29
N ASP A 55 1.74 -22.67 -9.33
CA ASP A 55 1.36 -24.00 -9.81
C ASP A 55 2.10 -25.06 -8.99
N GLY A 56 1.41 -26.17 -8.66
CA GLY A 56 1.86 -27.19 -7.70
C GLY A 56 3.15 -27.95 -8.05
N GLU A 57 3.76 -27.69 -9.21
CA GLU A 57 4.95 -28.40 -9.70
C GLU A 57 6.29 -27.68 -9.49
N LEU A 58 6.32 -26.49 -8.88
CA LEU A 58 7.58 -25.75 -8.76
C LEU A 58 8.43 -26.21 -7.57
N ALA A 59 9.49 -26.96 -7.86
CA ALA A 59 10.62 -27.22 -6.97
C ALA A 59 11.30 -25.94 -6.43
N ASP A 60 10.93 -24.74 -6.93
CA ASP A 60 11.58 -23.47 -6.62
C ASP A 60 10.63 -22.31 -6.21
N ILE A 61 9.52 -22.63 -5.53
CA ILE A 61 8.57 -21.62 -5.01
C ILE A 61 9.26 -20.60 -4.09
N LYS A 62 10.25 -21.04 -3.31
CA LYS A 62 10.98 -20.19 -2.35
C LYS A 62 11.78 -19.09 -3.03
N SER A 63 12.57 -19.42 -4.06
CA SER A 63 13.35 -18.43 -4.82
C SER A 63 12.43 -17.44 -5.54
N ARG A 64 11.35 -17.92 -6.15
CA ARG A 64 10.35 -17.07 -6.81
C ARG A 64 9.70 -16.09 -5.82
N ALA A 65 9.29 -16.56 -4.65
CA ALA A 65 8.72 -15.73 -3.60
C ALA A 65 9.72 -14.67 -3.11
N PHE A 66 10.98 -15.04 -2.89
CA PHE A 66 12.04 -14.12 -2.50
C PHE A 66 12.28 -13.04 -3.57
N ARG A 67 12.40 -13.41 -4.84
CA ARG A 67 12.61 -12.45 -5.94
C ARG A 67 11.44 -11.47 -6.08
N SER A 68 10.21 -11.96 -5.93
CA SER A 68 9.00 -11.12 -5.95
C SER A 68 8.99 -10.14 -4.76
N TYR A 69 9.36 -10.62 -3.57
CA TYR A 69 9.48 -9.82 -2.36
C TYR A 69 10.51 -8.69 -2.55
N THR A 70 11.73 -9.03 -2.98
CA THR A 70 12.82 -8.07 -3.20
C THR A 70 12.42 -7.03 -4.25
N ARG A 71 11.87 -7.46 -5.40
CA ARG A 71 11.42 -6.55 -6.45
C ARG A 71 10.40 -5.53 -5.93
N ARG A 72 9.45 -5.96 -5.11
CA ARG A 72 8.42 -5.08 -4.54
C ARG A 72 9.02 -4.01 -3.63
N TYR A 73 9.93 -4.36 -2.72
CA TYR A 73 10.56 -3.39 -1.84
C TYR A 73 11.52 -2.45 -2.58
N MET A 74 12.20 -2.92 -3.62
CA MET A 74 12.99 -2.05 -4.50
C MET A 74 12.10 -1.02 -5.20
N LEU A 75 10.93 -1.44 -5.72
CA LEU A 75 9.97 -0.51 -6.31
C LEU A 75 9.44 0.51 -5.29
N TYR A 76 9.13 0.07 -4.07
CA TYR A 76 8.72 1.00 -3.01
C TYR A 76 9.79 2.04 -2.73
N ALA A 77 11.05 1.62 -2.59
CA ALA A 77 12.17 2.51 -2.34
C ALA A 77 12.36 3.53 -3.47
N VAL A 78 12.31 3.08 -4.73
CA VAL A 78 12.43 3.96 -5.90
C VAL A 78 11.27 4.95 -5.96
N ILE A 79 10.02 4.51 -5.80
CA ILE A 79 8.85 5.39 -5.82
C ILE A 79 8.95 6.41 -4.69
N PHE A 80 9.30 5.99 -3.47
CA PHE A 80 9.37 6.88 -2.32
C PHE A 80 10.50 7.90 -2.45
N ALA A 81 11.67 7.49 -2.93
CA ALA A 81 12.79 8.39 -3.18
C ALA A 81 12.44 9.44 -4.24
N LEU A 82 11.92 9.03 -5.39
CA LEU A 82 11.50 9.95 -6.46
C LEU A 82 10.40 10.90 -5.99
N SER A 83 9.45 10.40 -5.20
CA SER A 83 8.35 11.21 -4.67
C SER A 83 8.84 12.24 -3.65
N ALA A 84 9.77 11.86 -2.77
CA ALA A 84 10.38 12.78 -1.82
C ALA A 84 11.18 13.88 -2.55
N ILE A 85 11.94 13.51 -3.59
CA ILE A 85 12.65 14.48 -4.45
C ILE A 85 11.66 15.43 -5.14
N ALA A 86 10.50 14.93 -5.57
CA ALA A 86 9.42 15.73 -6.15
C ALA A 86 8.64 16.58 -5.12
N GLY A 87 9.01 16.53 -3.84
CA GLY A 87 8.42 17.35 -2.78
C GLY A 87 7.31 16.68 -1.96
N ALA A 88 7.12 15.36 -2.07
CA ALA A 88 6.18 14.64 -1.21
C ALA A 88 6.76 14.51 0.20
N HIS A 89 5.93 14.73 1.22
CA HIS A 89 6.39 14.57 2.60
C HIS A 89 6.59 13.08 2.93
N ILE A 90 7.78 12.71 3.42
CA ILE A 90 8.13 11.30 3.67
C ILE A 90 7.18 10.65 4.68
N ALA A 91 6.82 11.34 5.76
CA ALA A 91 5.87 10.80 6.73
C ALA A 91 4.49 10.58 6.08
N ALA A 92 4.09 11.42 5.13
CA ALA A 92 2.81 11.29 4.44
C ALA A 92 2.81 10.09 3.47
N LEU A 93 3.93 9.81 2.80
CA LEU A 93 4.13 8.58 2.02
C LEU A 93 3.96 7.33 2.90
N LEU A 94 4.57 7.33 4.08
CA LEU A 94 4.44 6.24 5.04
C LEU A 94 3.00 6.09 5.55
N VAL A 95 2.33 7.20 5.88
CA VAL A 95 0.91 7.19 6.27
C VAL A 95 0.05 6.57 5.18
N GLY A 96 0.23 6.97 3.91
CA GLY A 96 -0.49 6.35 2.79
C GLY A 96 -0.29 4.83 2.71
N MET A 97 0.95 4.36 2.88
CA MET A 97 1.25 2.92 2.95
C MET A 97 0.57 2.22 4.14
N LEU A 98 0.50 2.88 5.30
CA LEU A 98 -0.18 2.36 6.49
C LEU A 98 -1.70 2.29 6.29
N LEU A 99 -2.33 3.25 5.61
CA LEU A 99 -3.76 3.20 5.29
C LEU A 99 -4.10 1.97 4.44
N HIS A 100 -3.24 1.63 3.48
CA HIS A 100 -3.41 0.38 2.74
C HIS A 100 -3.29 -0.86 3.64
N LYS A 101 -2.30 -0.92 4.54
CA LYS A 101 -2.19 -2.03 5.51
C LYS A 101 -3.39 -2.11 6.44
N CYS A 102 -3.90 -0.97 6.88
CA CYS A 102 -5.12 -0.86 7.68
C CYS A 102 -6.33 -1.45 6.94
N SER A 103 -6.48 -1.16 5.64
CA SER A 103 -7.55 -1.74 4.82
C SER A 103 -7.51 -3.27 4.77
N ILE A 104 -6.32 -3.87 4.75
CA ILE A 104 -6.13 -5.32 4.80
C ILE A 104 -6.59 -5.84 6.17
N LEU A 105 -6.17 -5.20 7.26
CA LEU A 105 -6.58 -5.59 8.61
C LEU A 105 -8.10 -5.52 8.82
N ILE A 106 -8.73 -4.42 8.37
CA ILE A 106 -10.19 -4.26 8.44
C ILE A 106 -10.88 -5.37 7.63
N TYR A 107 -10.43 -5.63 6.41
CA TYR A 107 -11.00 -6.67 5.57
C TYR A 107 -10.83 -8.06 6.22
N SER A 108 -9.63 -8.37 6.73
CA SER A 108 -9.33 -9.63 7.40
C SER A 108 -10.15 -9.83 8.66
N TRP A 109 -10.38 -8.76 9.43
CA TRP A 109 -11.24 -8.81 10.61
C TRP A 109 -12.71 -9.04 10.24
N LYS A 110 -13.23 -8.31 9.24
CA LYS A 110 -14.61 -8.47 8.75
C LYS A 110 -14.92 -9.87 8.22
N HIS A 111 -13.91 -10.57 7.68
CA HIS A 111 -14.04 -11.92 7.11
C HIS A 111 -13.40 -13.00 7.98
N ARG A 112 -13.10 -12.70 9.25
CA ARG A 112 -12.58 -13.68 10.20
C ARG A 112 -13.69 -14.70 10.48
N LYS A 113 -13.41 -15.98 10.20
CA LYS A 113 -14.35 -17.11 10.34
C LYS A 113 -14.60 -17.55 11.80
N GLU A 114 -14.40 -16.70 12.80
CA GLU A 114 -14.41 -17.12 14.20
C GLU A 114 -15.74 -16.89 14.94
N ASP A 115 -16.84 -16.62 14.25
CA ASP A 115 -18.17 -16.49 14.85
C ASP A 115 -19.26 -17.29 14.09
N GLU A 116 -18.95 -18.50 13.62
CA GLU A 116 -19.92 -19.58 13.35
C GLU A 116 -19.46 -20.88 14.02
#